data_AF-A0A368H767-F1
#
_entry.id   AF-A0A368H767-F1
#
_cell.length_a   1.000
_cell.length_b   1.000
_cell.length_c   1.000
_cell.angle_alpha   90.00
_cell.angle_beta   90.00
_cell.angle_gamma   90.00
#
_symmetry.space_group_name_H-M   'P 1'
#
loop_
_entity.id
_entity.type
_entity.pdbx_description
1 polymer ?
#
loop_
_entity_poly.entity_id
_entity_poly.type
_entity_poly.pdbx_seq_one_letter_code
_entity_poly.pdbx_strand_id
1 'polypeptide(L)'
;MLFCTKHWYDRANWEPQFVSHWRIPFHDETFPFQLRDNTVLRWEMCRADYTIDILDDVFMFHKGIKRKSSGGRTWAIQKRNAKKFEKALEGFKARMDKEYPNTKEKCPEPQR
;
A
#
# COMPACT_ATOMS: atom_id res chain seq x y z
N MET A 1 17.20 -6.18 21.12
CA MET A 1 16.23 -5.97 20.03
C MET A 1 15.73 -4.54 20.19
N LEU A 2 16.25 -3.61 19.40
CA LEU A 2 15.83 -2.21 19.44
C LEU A 2 14.60 -2.09 18.54
N PHE A 3 13.40 -2.17 19.12
CA PHE A 3 12.21 -1.82 18.34
C PHE A 3 12.27 -0.32 18.08
N CYS A 4 12.45 0.09 16.82
CA CYS A 4 12.28 1.48 16.45
C CYS A 4 10.85 1.89 16.79
N THR A 5 10.70 2.72 17.83
CA THR A 5 9.41 3.05 18.42
C THR A 5 8.53 3.77 17.39
N LYS A 6 7.46 3.11 16.96
CA LYS A 6 6.24 3.69 16.36
C LYS A 6 6.52 4.80 15.34
N HIS A 7 6.93 4.40 14.13
CA HIS A 7 6.92 5.34 13.02
C HIS A 7 5.49 5.63 12.58
N TRP A 8 5.13 6.91 12.58
CA TRP A 8 3.88 7.37 11.99
C TRP A 8 3.92 7.06 10.50
N TYR A 9 2.96 6.29 10.01
CA TYR A 9 2.80 6.08 8.58
C TYR A 9 2.35 7.40 7.97
N ASP A 10 3.30 8.19 7.45
CA ASP A 10 3.09 9.56 6.95
C ASP A 10 3.19 9.66 5.42
N ARG A 11 3.61 8.58 4.76
CA ARG A 11 3.85 8.50 3.32
C ARG A 11 2.96 7.47 2.66
N ALA A 12 1.98 7.94 1.88
CA ALA A 12 1.07 7.07 1.12
C ALA A 12 1.79 6.13 0.15
N ASN A 13 2.94 6.56 -0.39
CA ASN A 13 3.71 5.78 -1.36
C ASN A 13 4.76 4.86 -0.73
N TRP A 14 4.88 4.85 0.60
CA TRP A 14 5.84 4.01 1.29
C TRP A 14 5.28 2.60 1.44
N GLU A 15 6.07 1.62 0.99
CA GLU A 15 5.65 0.24 0.81
C GLU A 15 6.51 -0.74 1.66
N PRO A 16 6.52 -0.61 3.00
CA PRO A 16 7.34 -1.47 3.86
C PRO A 16 6.81 -2.90 3.84
N GLN A 17 7.69 -3.88 3.66
CA GLN A 17 7.33 -5.29 3.82
C GLN A 17 6.94 -5.51 5.28
N PHE A 18 5.82 -6.20 5.52
CA PHE A 18 5.25 -6.33 6.85
C PHE A 18 4.88 -7.79 7.16
N VAL A 19 5.00 -8.15 8.44
CA VAL A 19 4.40 -9.35 9.02
C VAL A 19 3.15 -8.90 9.76
N SER A 20 2.02 -9.56 9.52
CA SER A 20 0.73 -9.16 10.07
C SER A 20 0.10 -10.24 10.93
N HIS A 21 -0.81 -9.81 11.81
CA HIS A 21 -1.73 -10.70 12.50
C HIS A 21 -2.84 -11.15 11.53
N TRP A 22 -3.43 -12.32 11.73
CA TRP A 22 -4.50 -12.88 10.87
C TRP A 22 -5.79 -12.05 10.79
N ARG A 23 -5.91 -10.99 11.60
CA ARG A 23 -7.10 -10.12 11.69
C ARG A 23 -7.04 -8.89 10.79
N ILE A 24 -5.97 -8.73 10.02
CA ILE A 24 -5.89 -7.61 9.08
C ILE A 24 -7.00 -7.70 8.02
N PRO A 25 -7.39 -6.57 7.42
CA PRO A 25 -8.29 -6.56 6.27
C PRO A 25 -7.77 -7.45 5.14
N PHE A 26 -8.69 -7.98 4.33
CA PHE A 26 -8.33 -8.69 3.11
C PHE A 26 -7.84 -7.72 2.03
N HIS A 27 -7.13 -8.25 1.04
CA HIS A 27 -6.72 -7.49 -0.13
C HIS A 27 -7.94 -7.01 -0.93
N ASP A 28 -7.93 -5.75 -1.36
CA ASP A 28 -8.97 -5.17 -2.20
C ASP A 28 -8.70 -5.49 -3.68
N GLU A 29 -9.31 -6.57 -4.15
CA GLU A 29 -9.19 -7.09 -5.53
C GLU A 29 -9.79 -6.16 -6.60
N THR A 30 -10.40 -5.03 -6.23
CA THR A 30 -10.84 -4.02 -7.21
C THR A 30 -9.66 -3.27 -7.82
N PHE A 31 -8.53 -3.23 -7.14
CA PHE A 31 -7.31 -2.60 -7.63
C PHE A 31 -6.58 -3.49 -8.64
N PRO A 32 -6.11 -2.93 -9.77
CA PRO A 32 -5.44 -3.73 -10.78
C PRO A 32 -4.00 -4.09 -10.39
N PHE A 33 -3.61 -5.35 -10.65
CA PHE A 33 -2.23 -5.84 -10.48
C PHE A 33 -1.18 -4.96 -11.21
N GLN A 34 0.00 -4.86 -10.61
CA GLN A 34 1.16 -4.06 -11.05
C GLN A 34 1.00 -2.54 -11.00
N LEU A 35 -0.02 -2.03 -10.31
CA LEU A 35 -0.18 -0.59 -10.06
C LEU A 35 -0.59 -0.36 -8.60
N ARG A 36 0.41 -0.22 -7.71
CA ARG A 36 0.23 0.03 -6.26
C ARG A 36 -0.66 -0.98 -5.53
N ASP A 37 -0.81 -2.18 -6.06
CA ASP A 37 -1.65 -3.25 -5.52
C ASP A 37 -1.37 -3.54 -4.05
N ASN A 38 -0.11 -3.67 -3.67
CA ASN A 38 0.25 -3.93 -2.27
C ASN A 38 0.09 -2.70 -1.35
N THR A 39 0.05 -1.49 -1.89
CA THR A 39 -0.03 -0.25 -1.10
C THR A 39 -1.42 -0.05 -0.50
N VAL A 40 -2.46 -0.51 -1.21
CA VAL A 40 -3.88 -0.37 -0.83
C VAL A 40 -4.17 -0.94 0.56
N LEU A 41 -3.69 -2.15 0.82
CA LEU A 41 -3.88 -2.82 2.11
C LEU A 41 -3.27 -2.01 3.26
N ARG A 42 -2.16 -1.31 3.02
CA ARG A 42 -1.51 -0.47 4.06
C ARG A 42 -2.31 0.78 4.36
N TRP A 43 -2.92 1.39 3.34
CA TRP A 43 -3.84 2.51 3.55
C TRP A 43 -5.03 2.05 4.40
N GLU A 44 -5.63 0.90 4.07
CA GLU A 44 -6.76 0.36 4.83
C GLU A 44 -6.36 -0.01 6.27
N MET A 45 -5.20 -0.62 6.46
CA MET A 45 -4.67 -0.91 7.79
C MET A 45 -4.47 0.36 8.62
N CYS A 46 -3.87 1.42 8.04
CA CYS A 46 -3.78 2.71 8.74
C CYS A 46 -5.17 3.23 9.11
N ARG A 47 -6.11 3.22 8.16
CA ARG A 47 -7.48 3.69 8.40
C ARG A 47 -8.19 2.89 9.49
N ALA A 48 -7.89 1.60 9.62
CA ALA A 48 -8.38 0.72 10.67
C ALA A 48 -7.58 0.79 11.99
N ASP A 49 -6.85 1.89 12.24
CA ASP A 49 -6.07 2.16 13.46
C ASP A 49 -4.92 1.16 13.75
N TYR A 50 -4.43 0.42 12.73
CA TYR A 50 -3.23 -0.39 12.88
C TYR A 50 -1.97 0.48 12.88
N THR A 51 -0.95 0.05 13.64
CA THR A 51 0.39 0.62 13.61
C THR A 51 1.31 -0.22 12.73
N ILE A 52 2.25 0.44 12.05
CA ILE A 52 3.30 -0.23 11.29
C ILE A 52 4.60 -0.10 12.07
N ASP A 53 5.15 -1.24 12.48
CA ASP A 53 6.47 -1.31 13.09
C ASP A 53 7.49 -1.77 12.05
N ILE A 54 8.66 -1.12 12.05
CA ILE A 54 9.76 -1.47 11.13
C ILE A 54 10.66 -2.49 11.81
N LEU A 55 10.84 -3.63 11.15
CA LEU A 55 11.90 -4.59 11.47
C LEU A 55 13.20 -4.08 10.85
N ASP A 56 14.12 -3.63 11.70
CA ASP A 56 15.41 -3.04 11.35
C ASP A 56 16.48 -4.08 10.98
N ASP A 57 16.36 -5.30 11.51
CA ASP A 57 17.32 -6.39 11.29
C ASP A 57 16.97 -7.33 10.11
N VAL A 58 15.95 -6.99 9.30
CA VAL A 58 15.51 -7.80 8.16
C VAL A 58 15.42 -6.96 6.90
N PHE A 59 16.06 -7.41 5.82
CA PHE A 59 15.91 -6.83 4.49
C PHE A 59 15.52 -7.89 3.48
N MET A 60 14.69 -7.51 2.52
CA MET A 60 14.36 -8.36 1.38
C MET A 60 15.30 -8.07 0.21
N PHE A 61 15.84 -9.14 -0.37
CA PHE A 61 16.55 -9.06 -1.64
C PHE A 61 15.76 -9.80 -2.72
N HIS A 62 15.74 -9.24 -3.92
CA HIS A 62 15.24 -9.94 -5.09
C HIS A 62 16.43 -10.50 -5.86
N LYS A 63 16.39 -11.80 -6.19
CA LYS A 63 17.43 -12.43 -7.00
C LYS A 63 17.36 -11.88 -8.43
N GLY A 64 18.43 -11.23 -8.89
CA GLY A 64 18.59 -10.76 -10.27
C GLY A 64 18.89 -9.26 -10.40
N ILE A 65 19.35 -8.84 -11.58
CA ILE A 65 19.60 -7.43 -11.92
C ILE A 65 18.46 -6.93 -12.81
N LYS A 66 17.79 -5.84 -12.39
CA LYS A 66 16.76 -5.18 -13.22
C LYS A 66 17.40 -4.68 -14.52
N ARG A 67 17.05 -5.29 -15.66
CA ARG A 67 17.51 -4.88 -16.98
C ARG A 67 16.56 -3.83 -17.57
N LYS A 68 17.08 -2.81 -18.28
CA LYS A 68 16.26 -1.72 -18.88
C LYS A 68 15.10 -2.24 -19.76
N SER A 69 15.26 -3.39 -20.40
CA SER A 69 14.23 -3.99 -21.28
C SER A 69 12.99 -4.52 -20.56
N SER A 70 13.02 -4.73 -19.24
CA SER A 70 11.86 -5.26 -18.50
C SER A 70 10.81 -4.19 -18.18
N GLY A 71 11.15 -2.89 -18.27
CA GLY A 71 10.26 -1.80 -17.88
C GLY A 71 9.13 -1.51 -18.87
N GLY A 72 9.35 -1.72 -20.18
CA GLY A 72 8.38 -1.34 -21.21
C GLY A 72 7.05 -2.10 -21.13
N ARG A 73 7.11 -3.41 -20.83
CA ARG A 73 5.90 -4.24 -20.67
C ARG A 73 5.11 -3.86 -19.43
N THR A 74 5.80 -3.65 -18.30
CA THR A 74 5.17 -3.18 -17.04
C THR A 74 4.51 -1.82 -17.24
N TRP A 75 5.20 -0.88 -17.90
CA TRP A 75 4.64 0.44 -18.18
C TRP A 75 3.38 0.38 -19.06
N ALA A 76 3.39 -0.45 -20.11
CA ALA A 76 2.23 -0.62 -20.98
C ALA A 76 1.02 -1.17 -20.21
N ILE A 77 1.25 -2.13 -19.29
CA ILE A 77 0.20 -2.69 -18.42
C ILE A 77 -0.32 -1.62 -17.45
N GLN A 78 0.56 -0.87 -16.79
CA GLN A 78 0.20 0.23 -15.89
C GLN A 78 -0.62 1.30 -16.61
N LYS A 79 -0.23 1.68 -17.82
CA LYS A 79 -0.97 2.66 -18.64
C LYS A 79 -2.38 2.17 -18.97
N ARG A 80 -2.54 0.88 -19.30
CA ARG A 80 -3.85 0.26 -19.56
C ARG A 80 -4.71 0.19 -18.29
N ASN A 81 -4.10 -0.03 -17.14
CA ASN A 81 -4.78 -0.18 -15.86
C ASN A 81 -5.08 1.16 -15.16
N ALA A 82 -4.48 2.26 -15.61
CA ALA A 82 -4.63 3.60 -15.05
C ALA A 82 -6.08 3.97 -14.71
N LYS A 83 -7.00 3.90 -15.68
CA LYS A 83 -8.41 4.28 -15.46
C LYS A 83 -9.13 3.37 -14.47
N LYS A 84 -8.79 2.08 -14.45
CA LYS A 84 -9.35 1.13 -13.48
C LYS A 84 -8.88 1.46 -12.07
N PHE A 85 -7.61 1.81 -11.93
CA PHE A 85 -7.02 2.23 -10.67
C PHE A 85 -7.66 3.51 -10.13
N GLU A 86 -7.84 4.56 -10.94
CA GLU A 86 -8.50 5.78 -10.47
C GLU A 86 -9.91 5.50 -9.93
N LYS A 87 -10.69 4.68 -10.67
CA LYS A 87 -12.03 4.28 -10.23
C LYS A 87 -12.01 3.48 -8.92
N ALA A 88 -11.06 2.57 -8.77
CA ALA A 88 -10.88 1.80 -7.54
C ALA A 88 -10.47 2.72 -6.38
N LEU A 89 -9.57 3.67 -6.62
CA LEU A 89 -9.10 4.65 -5.64
C LEU A 89 -10.24 5.55 -5.14
N GLU A 90 -11.10 6.05 -6.02
CA GLU A 90 -12.28 6.83 -5.64
C GLU A 90 -13.22 6.02 -4.75
N GLY A 91 -13.55 4.79 -5.15
CA GLY A 91 -14.40 3.88 -4.38
C GLY A 91 -13.79 3.54 -3.02
N PHE A 92 -12.47 3.31 -2.99
CA PHE A 92 -11.71 3.06 -1.78
C PHE A 92 -11.79 4.25 -0.81
N LYS A 93 -11.52 5.47 -1.28
CA LYS A 93 -11.58 6.69 -0.44
C LYS A 93 -12.97 6.89 0.16
N ALA A 94 -14.02 6.74 -0.65
CA ALA A 94 -15.40 6.83 -0.18
C ALA A 94 -15.73 5.77 0.87
N ARG A 95 -15.26 4.52 0.68
CA ARG A 95 -15.42 3.42 1.64
C ARG A 95 -14.69 3.73 2.96
N MET A 96 -13.43 4.14 2.89
CA MET A 96 -12.61 4.45 4.08
C MET A 96 -13.15 5.64 4.87
N ASP A 97 -13.66 6.67 4.19
CA ASP A 97 -14.26 7.83 4.86
C ASP A 97 -15.57 7.48 5.56
N LYS A 98 -16.33 6.52 5.03
CA LYS A 98 -17.54 6.01 5.65
C LYS A 98 -17.25 5.08 6.82
N GLU A 99 -16.33 4.13 6.67
CA GLU A 99 -16.05 3.08 7.66
C GLU A 99 -15.11 3.57 8.77
N TYR A 100 -14.16 4.44 8.44
CA TYR A 100 -13.11 4.92 9.33
C TYR A 100 -13.01 6.45 9.33
N PRO A 101 -14.05 7.19 9.74
CA PRO A 101 -14.05 8.66 9.65
C PRO A 101 -12.98 9.32 10.54
N ASN A 102 -12.65 8.70 11.69
CA ASN A 102 -11.77 9.30 12.71
C ASN A 102 -10.27 9.23 12.36
N THR A 103 -9.90 8.50 11.32
CA THR A 103 -8.50 8.30 10.89
C THR A 103 -8.17 9.07 9.62
N LYS A 104 -9.12 9.81 9.05
CA LYS A 104 -8.94 10.57 7.80
C LYS A 104 -7.78 11.55 7.84
N GLU A 105 -7.72 12.37 8.89
CA GLU A 105 -6.67 13.38 9.06
C GLU A 105 -5.38 12.81 9.66
N LYS A 106 -5.39 11.55 10.13
CA LYS A 106 -4.23 10.90 10.75
C LYS A 106 -3.43 10.07 9.76
N CYS A 107 -4.10 9.52 8.76
CA CYS A 107 -3.50 8.65 7.77
C CYS A 107 -3.14 9.41 6.49
N PRO A 108 -2.12 8.97 5.74
CA PRO A 108 -1.75 9.60 4.47
C PRO A 108 -2.87 9.44 3.46
N GLU A 109 -3.11 10.50 2.69
CA GLU A 109 -4.09 10.48 1.61
C GLU A 109 -3.65 9.49 0.52
N PRO A 110 -4.49 8.48 0.18
CA PRO A 110 -4.20 7.52 -0.88
C PRO A 110 -3.90 8.20 -2.23
N GLN A 111 -2.82 7.77 -2.87
CA GLN A 111 -2.28 8.36 -4.11
C GLN A 111 -1.90 7.28 -5.13
N ARG A 112 -1.83 7.68 -6.40
CA ARG A 112 -1.35 6.82 -7.48
C ARG A 112 0.19 6.79 -7.56
#